data_AF-A0A2N1MAN4-F1
#
_entry.id   AF-A0A2N1MAN4-F1
#
_cell.length_a   1.000
_cell.length_b   1.000
_cell.length_c   1.000
_cell.angle_alpha   90.00
_cell.angle_beta   90.00
_cell.angle_gamma   90.00
#
_symmetry.space_group_name_H-M   'P 1'
#
loop_
_entity.id
_entity.type
_entity.pdbx_description
1 polymer ?
#
loop_
_entity_poly.entity_id
_entity_poly.type
_entity_poly.pdbx_seq_one_letter_code
_entity_poly.pdbx_strand_id
1 'polypeptide(L)'
;MIYELPSKPHETCIYAINKVISRACTAVDYTNSRILNLGATRTRADDSGKEADSCFRPMKARVPAPTGSDGESEPWPNVVVEVAYTESTDHVLEKVKEYWLPDLIRVHDVIVVKIDPVPDGEIPSRMQAWHFCVNDRRTRSAPPEARTHVMLQ
;
A
#
# COMPACT_ATOMS: atom_id res chain seq x y z
N MET A 1 16.56 -2.12 -8.54
CA MET A 1 15.16 -2.57 -8.72
C MET A 1 15.18 -4.08 -8.57
N ILE A 2 14.67 -4.60 -7.46
CA ILE A 2 14.39 -6.03 -7.30
C ILE A 2 12.94 -6.21 -7.77
N TYR A 3 12.71 -7.02 -8.80
CA TYR A 3 11.37 -7.34 -9.28
C TYR A 3 10.96 -8.64 -8.61
N GLU A 4 10.01 -8.56 -7.67
CA GLU A 4 9.37 -9.74 -7.12
C GLU A 4 8.38 -10.28 -8.16
N LEU A 5 8.55 -11.54 -8.56
CA LEU A 5 7.55 -12.20 -9.40
C LEU A 5 6.38 -12.66 -8.52
N PRO A 6 5.13 -12.51 -9.00
CA PRO A 6 3.96 -12.93 -8.23
C PRO A 6 4.04 -14.42 -7.91
N SER A 7 4.03 -14.75 -6.62
CA SER A 7 3.96 -16.12 -6.11
C SER A 7 2.55 -16.40 -5.59
N LYS A 8 2.16 -17.68 -5.49
CA LYS A 8 0.84 -18.03 -4.94
C LYS A 8 0.63 -17.49 -3.52
N PRO A 9 1.60 -17.57 -2.58
CA PRO A 9 1.47 -16.93 -1.27
C PRO A 9 1.27 -15.42 -1.33
N HIS A 10 2.05 -14.73 -2.18
CA HIS A 10 1.96 -13.29 -2.41
C HIS A 10 0.56 -12.88 -2.86
N GLU A 11 0.07 -13.49 -3.95
CA GLU A 11 -1.26 -13.20 -4.50
C GLU A 11 -2.41 -13.56 -3.55
N THR A 12 -2.26 -14.65 -2.79
CA THR A 12 -3.26 -15.05 -1.79
C THR A 12 -3.37 -14.01 -0.67
N CYS A 13 -2.24 -13.45 -0.23
CA CYS A 13 -2.20 -12.41 0.78
C CYS A 13 -2.87 -11.13 0.29
N ILE A 14 -2.50 -10.66 -0.91
CA ILE A 14 -3.11 -9.48 -1.56
C ILE A 14 -4.61 -9.66 -1.68
N TYR A 15 -5.07 -10.81 -2.19
CA TYR A 15 -6.49 -11.11 -2.33
C TYR A 15 -7.24 -11.03 -0.99
N ALA A 16 -6.67 -11.61 0.06
CA ALA A 16 -7.27 -11.60 1.39
C ALA A 16 -7.41 -10.18 1.96
N ILE A 17 -6.35 -9.37 1.86
CA ILE A 17 -6.36 -7.96 2.31
C ILE A 17 -7.39 -7.17 1.50
N ASN A 18 -7.33 -7.29 0.18
CA ASN A 18 -8.22 -6.58 -0.73
C ASN A 18 -9.69 -6.88 -0.47
N LYS A 19 -10.03 -8.14 -0.21
CA LYS A 19 -11.39 -8.55 0.12
C LYS A 19 -11.91 -7.84 1.39
N VAL A 20 -11.07 -7.70 2.42
CA VAL A 20 -11.45 -7.04 3.67
C VAL A 20 -11.63 -5.54 3.47
N ILE A 21 -10.68 -4.87 2.80
CA ILE A 21 -10.77 -3.43 2.56
C ILE A 21 -11.97 -3.10 1.66
N SER A 22 -12.14 -3.82 0.54
CA SER A 22 -13.29 -3.63 -0.35
C SER A 22 -14.61 -3.81 0.40
N ARG A 23 -14.72 -4.82 1.27
CA ARG A 23 -15.92 -5.02 2.09
C ARG A 23 -16.17 -3.83 3.02
N ALA A 24 -15.14 -3.27 3.65
CA ALA A 24 -15.26 -2.09 4.51
C ALA A 24 -15.69 -0.84 3.72
N CYS A 25 -15.29 -0.73 2.45
CA CYS A 25 -15.67 0.38 1.57
C CYS A 25 -17.09 0.27 0.97
N THR A 26 -17.78 -0.88 1.07
CA THR A 26 -19.11 -1.05 0.46
C THR A 26 -20.15 -0.01 0.91
N ALA A 27 -20.03 0.51 2.15
CA ALA A 27 -20.96 1.51 2.67
C ALA A 27 -20.91 2.85 1.90
N VAL A 28 -19.83 3.12 1.16
CA VAL A 28 -19.64 4.39 0.44
C VAL A 28 -19.75 4.26 -1.09
N ASP A 29 -20.10 3.08 -1.62
CA ASP A 29 -20.08 2.78 -3.07
C ASP A 29 -20.96 3.70 -3.93
N TYR A 30 -22.02 4.26 -3.36
CA TYR A 30 -22.97 5.13 -4.05
C TYR A 30 -22.91 6.58 -3.54
N THR A 31 -21.74 7.00 -3.07
CA THR A 31 -21.53 8.34 -2.51
C THR A 31 -20.34 9.03 -3.17
N ASN A 32 -20.21 10.33 -2.95
CA ASN A 32 -19.02 11.10 -3.37
C ASN A 32 -17.73 10.66 -2.65
N SER A 33 -17.84 9.78 -1.65
CA SER A 33 -16.72 9.20 -0.91
C SER A 33 -16.33 7.81 -1.42
N ARG A 34 -16.84 7.38 -2.59
CA ARG A 34 -16.54 6.07 -3.18
C ARG A 34 -15.03 5.86 -3.33
N ILE A 35 -14.57 4.68 -2.93
CA ILE A 35 -13.17 4.24 -3.06
C ILE A 35 -13.15 2.95 -3.87
N LEU A 36 -12.28 2.87 -4.88
CA LEU A 36 -12.13 1.72 -5.78
C LEU A 36 -10.80 1.03 -5.54
N ASN A 37 -10.81 -0.31 -5.50
CA ASN A 37 -9.60 -1.10 -5.65
C ASN A 37 -9.17 -1.08 -7.12
N LEU A 38 -7.98 -0.55 -7.40
CA LEU A 38 -7.41 -0.52 -8.75
C LEU A 38 -6.27 -1.52 -8.95
N GLY A 39 -5.93 -2.32 -7.94
CA GLY A 39 -4.81 -3.25 -8.01
C GLY A 39 -3.48 -2.51 -8.19
N ALA A 40 -2.57 -3.14 -8.93
CA ALA A 40 -1.26 -2.63 -9.26
C ALA A 40 -1.33 -1.54 -10.33
N THR A 41 -1.56 -0.30 -9.89
CA THR A 41 -1.49 0.87 -10.78
C THR A 41 -0.24 1.69 -10.51
N ARG A 42 0.43 2.05 -11.59
CA ARG A 42 1.62 2.90 -11.53
C ARG A 42 1.26 4.31 -11.08
N THR A 43 2.15 4.90 -10.29
CA THR A 43 2.19 6.32 -9.93
C THR A 43 3.55 6.89 -10.31
N ARG A 44 3.67 8.22 -10.38
CA ARG A 44 4.89 8.94 -10.72
C ARG A 44 5.05 10.19 -9.86
N ALA A 45 6.23 10.37 -9.28
CA ALA A 45 6.63 11.58 -8.59
C ALA A 45 8.15 11.66 -8.43
N ASP A 46 8.70 12.88 -8.34
CA ASP A 46 10.13 13.17 -8.15
C ASP A 46 11.04 12.38 -9.10
N ASP A 47 10.71 12.41 -10.40
CA ASP A 47 11.41 11.67 -11.47
C ASP A 47 11.47 10.14 -11.25
N SER A 48 10.64 9.62 -10.35
CA SER A 48 10.50 8.21 -10.02
C SER A 48 9.08 7.72 -10.32
N GLY A 49 8.94 6.41 -10.47
CA GLY A 49 7.63 5.77 -10.56
C GLY A 49 7.63 4.48 -9.77
N LYS A 50 6.56 4.26 -9.00
CA LYS A 50 6.32 3.01 -8.28
C LYS A 50 4.93 2.49 -8.56
N GLU A 51 4.82 1.19 -8.48
CA GLU A 51 3.60 0.43 -8.59
C GLU A 51 3.44 -0.32 -7.28
N ALA A 52 2.31 -0.14 -6.63
CA ALA A 52 1.96 -0.91 -5.44
C ALA A 52 1.48 -2.29 -5.86
N ASP A 53 1.56 -3.29 -4.97
CA ASP A 53 0.91 -4.58 -5.22
C ASP A 53 -0.62 -4.46 -5.26
N SER A 54 -1.18 -3.54 -4.45
CA SER A 54 -2.56 -3.11 -4.61
C SER A 54 -2.77 -1.70 -4.07
N CYS A 55 -3.75 -0.98 -4.62
CA CYS A 55 -4.10 0.34 -4.13
C CYS A 55 -5.61 0.62 -4.20
N PHE A 56 -6.05 1.50 -3.30
CA PHE A 56 -7.42 1.95 -3.19
C PHE A 56 -7.49 3.46 -3.38
N ARG A 57 -8.26 3.89 -4.37
CA ARG A 57 -8.32 5.29 -4.79
C ARG A 57 -9.72 5.88 -4.66
N PRO A 58 -9.85 7.13 -4.21
CA PRO A 58 -11.13 7.81 -4.22
C PRO A 58 -11.53 8.09 -5.68
N MET A 59 -12.80 7.84 -6.02
CA MET A 59 -13.33 8.20 -7.32
C MET A 59 -13.59 9.71 -7.36
N LYS A 60 -12.62 10.47 -7.84
CA LYS A 60 -12.67 11.95 -7.92
C LYS A 60 -12.35 12.42 -9.33
N ALA A 61 -12.63 13.71 -9.58
CA ALA A 61 -12.18 14.36 -10.79
C ALA A 61 -10.64 14.35 -10.89
N ARG A 62 -10.15 14.49 -12.12
CA ARG A 62 -8.71 14.60 -12.41
C ARG A 62 -8.06 15.68 -11.56
N VAL A 63 -6.86 15.38 -11.05
CA VAL A 63 -6.06 16.31 -10.26
C VAL A 63 -4.84 16.70 -11.09
N PRO A 64 -4.71 17.96 -11.52
CA PRO A 64 -3.53 18.43 -12.23
C PRO A 64 -2.27 18.30 -11.37
N ALA A 65 -1.17 17.86 -11.98
CA ALA A 65 0.15 17.91 -11.36
C ALA A 65 0.58 19.38 -11.06
N PRO A 66 1.44 19.63 -10.05
CA PRO A 66 2.16 18.63 -9.24
C PRO A 66 1.49 18.30 -7.90
N THR A 67 0.57 19.11 -7.40
CA THR A 67 0.07 18.95 -6.02
C THR A 67 -1.13 18.02 -5.94
N GLY A 68 -1.00 16.93 -5.16
CA GLY A 68 -2.07 15.96 -4.93
C GLY A 68 -2.34 15.02 -6.11
N SER A 69 -1.57 15.14 -7.20
CA SER A 69 -1.63 14.24 -8.35
C SER A 69 -0.60 13.12 -8.22
N ASP A 70 -0.98 11.92 -8.64
CA ASP A 70 -0.11 10.75 -8.75
C ASP A 70 0.80 10.76 -10.00
N GLY A 71 0.84 11.87 -10.74
CA GLY A 71 1.62 12.03 -11.96
C GLY A 71 0.93 11.55 -13.25
N GLU A 72 -0.25 10.92 -13.17
CA GLU A 72 -1.06 10.50 -14.32
C GLU A 72 -2.38 11.30 -14.40
N SER A 73 -2.41 12.50 -13.81
CA SER A 73 -3.60 13.36 -13.65
C SER A 73 -4.72 12.78 -12.77
N GLU A 74 -4.39 11.80 -11.94
CA GLU A 74 -5.30 11.19 -10.96
C GLU A 74 -4.90 11.62 -9.53
N PRO A 75 -5.82 11.57 -8.55
CA PRO A 75 -5.42 11.72 -7.15
C PRO A 75 -4.51 10.57 -6.72
N TRP A 76 -3.63 10.84 -5.74
CA TRP A 76 -2.92 9.77 -5.05
C TRP A 76 -3.88 8.70 -4.49
N PRO A 77 -3.46 7.43 -4.44
CA PRO A 77 -4.19 6.43 -3.68
C PRO A 77 -4.33 6.84 -2.21
N ASN A 78 -5.50 6.54 -1.63
CA ASN A 78 -5.71 6.71 -0.20
C ASN A 78 -5.04 5.59 0.59
N VAL A 79 -5.17 4.35 0.11
CA VAL A 79 -4.56 3.16 0.73
C VAL A 79 -3.65 2.47 -0.27
N VAL A 80 -2.45 2.14 0.15
CA VAL A 80 -1.50 1.28 -0.57
C VAL A 80 -1.27 0.01 0.22
N VAL A 81 -1.20 -1.12 -0.48
CA VAL A 81 -0.83 -2.43 0.06
C VAL A 81 0.44 -2.89 -0.65
N GLU A 82 1.43 -3.29 0.15
CA GLU A 82 2.70 -3.86 -0.30
C GLU A 82 2.89 -5.20 0.40
N VAL A 83 3.14 -6.27 -0.36
CA VAL A 83 3.36 -7.62 0.15
C VAL A 83 4.76 -8.06 -0.26
N ALA A 84 5.67 -8.15 0.71
CA ALA A 84 7.05 -8.56 0.48
C ALA A 84 7.20 -10.05 0.77
N TYR A 85 7.35 -10.90 -0.26
CA TYR A 85 7.65 -12.32 -0.08
C TYR A 85 9.16 -12.59 -0.22
N THR A 86 9.76 -12.17 -1.33
CA THR A 86 11.20 -12.20 -1.61
C THR A 86 11.85 -10.83 -1.47
N GLU A 87 11.09 -9.75 -1.59
CA GLU A 87 11.55 -8.39 -1.28
C GLU A 87 12.00 -8.31 0.21
N SER A 88 13.12 -7.62 0.47
CA SER A 88 13.61 -7.46 1.84
C SER A 88 12.74 -6.47 2.62
N THR A 89 12.64 -6.67 3.93
CA THR A 89 11.91 -5.76 4.82
C THR A 89 12.47 -4.33 4.72
N ASP A 90 13.79 -4.16 4.69
CA ASP A 90 14.39 -2.83 4.60
C ASP A 90 14.01 -2.11 3.30
N HIS A 91 14.02 -2.80 2.17
CA HIS A 91 13.71 -2.21 0.87
C HIS A 91 12.23 -1.81 0.76
N VAL A 92 11.29 -2.65 1.23
CA VAL A 92 9.87 -2.29 1.21
C VAL A 92 9.57 -1.16 2.19
N LEU A 93 10.19 -1.13 3.37
CA LEU A 93 9.99 -0.05 4.34
C LEU A 93 10.63 1.27 3.91
N GLU A 94 11.77 1.23 3.20
CA GLU A 94 12.36 2.40 2.55
C GLU A 94 11.42 2.93 1.45
N LYS A 95 10.88 2.05 0.60
CA LYS A 95 9.85 2.42 -0.41
C LYS A 95 8.65 3.12 0.23
N VAL A 96 8.17 2.65 1.39
CA VAL A 96 7.10 3.33 2.13
C VAL A 96 7.48 4.75 2.53
N LYS A 97 8.65 4.92 3.15
CA LYS A 97 9.08 6.22 3.69
C LYS A 97 9.41 7.23 2.59
N GLU A 98 10.20 6.81 1.61
CA GLU A 98 10.79 7.69 0.61
C GLU A 98 9.85 7.94 -0.57
N TYR A 99 8.92 7.03 -0.86
CA TYR A 99 8.03 7.17 -2.02
C TYR A 99 6.55 7.31 -1.68
N TRP A 100 5.99 6.46 -0.82
CA TRP A 100 4.54 6.50 -0.54
C TRP A 100 4.16 7.59 0.47
N LEU A 101 5.02 7.85 1.44
CA LEU A 101 4.79 8.80 2.53
C LEU A 101 5.79 9.98 2.63
N PRO A 102 6.51 10.41 1.57
CA PRO A 102 7.42 11.55 1.68
C PRO A 102 6.61 12.81 1.95
N ASP A 103 7.00 13.54 2.99
CA ASP A 103 6.33 14.74 3.52
C ASP A 103 4.82 14.59 3.78
N LEU A 104 4.30 13.37 3.66
CA LEU A 104 2.97 12.93 4.00
C LEU A 104 1.86 13.64 3.21
N ILE A 105 2.18 13.98 1.95
CA ILE A 105 1.29 14.64 0.98
C ILE A 105 0.73 13.69 -0.09
N ARG A 106 1.17 12.42 -0.10
CA ARG A 106 0.82 11.43 -1.12
C ARG A 106 -0.26 10.47 -0.62
N VAL A 107 0.16 9.34 -0.05
CA VAL A 107 -0.76 8.29 0.44
C VAL A 107 -1.17 8.56 1.88
N HIS A 108 -2.38 8.16 2.26
CA HIS A 108 -2.87 8.32 3.64
C HIS A 108 -2.54 7.10 4.52
N ASP A 109 -2.79 5.89 4.01
CA ASP A 109 -2.52 4.63 4.69
C ASP A 109 -1.64 3.72 3.84
N VAL A 110 -0.60 3.14 4.45
CA VAL A 110 0.20 2.08 3.81
C VAL A 110 0.18 0.86 4.70
N ILE A 111 -0.21 -0.28 4.12
CA ILE A 111 -0.18 -1.59 4.76
C ILE A 111 0.94 -2.39 4.10
N VAL A 112 1.94 -2.77 4.88
CA VAL A 112 3.01 -3.65 4.45
C VAL A 112 2.83 -5.00 5.10
N VAL A 113 2.93 -6.09 4.35
CA VAL A 113 3.01 -7.45 4.90
C VAL A 113 4.29 -8.12 4.42
N LYS A 114 5.16 -8.47 5.35
CA LYS A 114 6.28 -9.38 5.12
C LYS A 114 5.82 -10.80 5.39
N ILE A 115 5.93 -11.65 4.38
CA ILE A 115 5.70 -13.09 4.50
C ILE A 115 7.06 -13.76 4.64
N ASP A 116 7.22 -14.65 5.61
CA ASP A 116 8.43 -15.46 5.72
C ASP A 116 8.50 -16.44 4.54
N PRO A 117 9.59 -16.46 3.74
CA PRO A 117 9.74 -17.39 2.63
C PRO A 117 9.64 -18.84 3.10
N VAL A 118 8.94 -19.67 2.32
CA VAL A 118 8.84 -21.11 2.55
C VAL A 118 9.26 -21.89 1.28
N PRO A 119 9.66 -23.16 1.42
CA PRO A 119 9.89 -24.03 0.27
C PRO A 119 8.67 -24.12 -0.65
N ASP A 120 8.92 -24.45 -1.92
CA ASP A 120 7.86 -24.61 -2.92
C ASP A 120 6.82 -25.65 -2.49
N GLY A 121 5.54 -25.27 -2.53
CA GLY A 121 4.43 -26.14 -2.15
C GLY A 121 4.03 -26.05 -0.66
N GLU A 122 4.82 -25.39 0.17
CA GLU A 122 4.48 -25.14 1.57
C GLU A 122 3.62 -23.87 1.75
N ILE A 123 2.95 -23.80 2.90
CA ILE A 123 2.12 -22.65 3.28
C ILE A 123 2.89 -21.82 4.31
N PRO A 124 3.08 -20.50 4.09
CA PRO A 124 3.70 -19.65 5.09
C PRO A 124 2.89 -19.63 6.40
N SER A 125 3.56 -19.91 7.52
CA SER A 125 2.97 -19.91 8.86
C SER A 125 3.25 -18.63 9.65
N ARG A 126 4.16 -17.78 9.15
CA ARG A 126 4.62 -16.57 9.83
C ARG A 126 4.57 -15.37 8.90
N MET A 127 3.97 -14.29 9.40
CA MET A 127 3.93 -13.01 8.72
C MET A 127 4.12 -11.88 9.72
N GLN A 128 4.66 -10.78 9.24
CA GLN A 128 4.71 -9.52 9.98
C GLN A 128 4.01 -8.46 9.14
N ALA A 129 3.21 -7.62 9.78
CA ALA A 129 2.54 -6.52 9.13
C ALA A 129 2.85 -5.19 9.81
N TRP A 130 2.93 -4.14 8.99
CA TRP A 130 3.07 -2.76 9.44
C TRP A 130 1.95 -1.95 8.82
N HIS A 131 1.24 -1.20 9.65
CA HIS A 131 0.28 -0.19 9.20
C HIS A 131 0.84 1.19 9.52
N PHE A 132 1.04 1.99 8.47
CA PHE A 132 1.39 3.39 8.56
C PHE A 132 0.14 4.21 8.27
N CYS A 133 -0.29 5.03 9.23
CA CYS A 133 -1.38 5.97 9.04
C CYS A 133 -0.87 7.40 9.21
N VAL A 134 -1.19 8.25 8.24
CA VAL A 134 -0.91 9.70 8.32
C VAL A 134 -1.49 10.33 9.59
N ASN A 135 -2.60 9.84 10.13
CA ASN A 135 -3.22 10.41 11.33
C ASN A 135 -2.59 9.93 12.64
N ASP A 136 -1.71 8.92 12.62
CA ASP A 136 -1.04 8.41 13.81
C ASP A 136 0.19 9.23 14.21
N ARG A 137 0.47 10.31 13.47
CA ARG A 137 1.56 11.23 13.79
C ARG A 137 1.35 11.86 15.17
N ARG A 138 2.40 11.82 16.00
CA ARG A 138 2.43 12.51 17.30
C ARG A 138 2.46 14.04 17.13
N THR A 139 3.08 14.54 16.07
CA THR A 139 3.15 15.96 15.70
C THR A 139 3.08 16.13 14.17
N ARG A 140 2.70 17.32 13.69
CA ARG A 140 2.50 17.59 12.25
C ARG A 140 3.75 17.33 11.39
N SER A 141 4.93 17.49 11.98
CA SER A 141 6.25 17.30 11.34
C SER A 141 6.91 15.96 11.64
N ALA A 142 6.35 15.13 12.52
CA ALA A 142 6.91 13.80 12.79
C ALA A 142 6.46 12.81 11.71
N PRO A 143 7.36 11.92 11.24
CA PRO A 143 6.95 10.80 10.39
C PRO A 143 6.01 9.86 11.17
N PRO A 144 5.07 9.18 10.48
CA PRO A 144 4.19 8.21 11.11
C PRO A 144 5.01 6.99 11.58
N GLU A 145 4.82 6.59 12.83
CA GLU A 145 5.32 5.30 13.34
C GLU A 145 4.38 4.19 12.88
N ALA A 146 4.92 3.07 12.44
CA ALA A 146 4.10 1.92 12.09
C ALA A 146 3.50 1.27 13.35
N ARG A 147 2.23 0.86 13.25
CA ARG A 147 1.67 -0.16 14.11
C ARG A 147 2.15 -1.53 13.63
N THR A 148 2.91 -2.23 14.46
CA THR A 148 3.46 -3.55 14.12
C THR A 148 2.55 -4.66 14.63
N HIS A 149 2.27 -5.63 13.74
CA HIS A 149 1.47 -6.81 14.03
C HIS A 149 2.26 -8.05 13.65
N VAL A 150 2.51 -8.94 14.62
CA VAL A 150 3.12 -10.25 14.37
C VAL A 150 2.00 -11.27 14.30
N MET A 151 1.95 -12.03 13.20
CA MET A 151 0.94 -13.07 12.97
C MET A 151 1.63 -14.43 12.99
N LEU A 152 1.20 -15.27 13.91
CA LEU A 152 1.56 -16.69 14.00
C LEU A 152 0.26 -17.47 13.77
N GLN A 153 0.29 -18.42 12.83
CA GLN A 153 -0.79 -19.40 12.67
C GLN A 153 -0.69 -20.52 13.70
#